data_AF-A0A067NWZ2-F1
#
_entry.id   AF-A0A067NWZ2-F1
#
_cell.length_a   1.000
_cell.length_b   1.000
_cell.length_c   1.000
_cell.angle_alpha   90.00
_cell.angle_beta   90.00
_cell.angle_gamma   90.00
#
_symmetry.space_group_name_H-M   'P 1'
#
loop_
_entity.id
_entity.type
_entity.pdbx_description
1 polymer ?
#
loop_
_entity_poly.entity_id
_entity_poly.type
_entity_poly.pdbx_seq_one_letter_code
_entity_poly.pdbx_strand_id
1 'polypeptide(L)'
;ISFNNWGGHKSLNHFDNFYGADNFDASVHINQVVEQKEVVVCHTQAIEIIQQRLVVLQEMAKRIITEQVCEVETQTIVFQQFHASFNNFDHDLRRISGHQVGYDSRIANHFSDIVGHDGSLSSHDFGFSGRDVGSHTVVVGGHNWDDSRSPRSVGLAYSAARSAISS
;
A
#
# COMPACT_ATOMS: atom_id res chain seq x y z
N ILE A 1 -2.87 1.44 19.98
CA ILE A 1 -3.66 2.65 20.38
C ILE A 1 -4.81 2.75 19.38
N SER A 2 -6.04 2.93 19.86
CA SER A 2 -7.19 3.15 18.98
C SER A 2 -7.21 4.60 18.50
N PHE A 3 -7.48 4.81 17.20
CA PHE A 3 -7.67 6.14 16.62
C PHE A 3 -9.14 6.47 16.39
N ASN A 4 -10.07 5.55 16.65
CA ASN A 4 -11.50 5.84 16.63
C ASN A 4 -11.83 7.04 17.53
N ASN A 5 -12.33 8.12 16.91
CA ASN A 5 -12.65 9.39 17.59
C ASN A 5 -11.49 9.99 18.40
N TRP A 6 -10.24 9.74 18.00
CA TRP A 6 -9.07 10.31 18.67
C TRP A 6 -9.17 11.84 18.72
N GLY A 7 -8.81 12.43 19.86
CA GLY A 7 -8.92 13.88 20.09
C GLY A 7 -10.35 14.45 20.05
N GLY A 8 -11.39 13.61 19.97
CA GLY A 8 -12.78 14.04 19.77
C GLY A 8 -13.12 14.38 18.31
N HIS A 9 -12.23 14.09 17.36
CA HIS A 9 -12.46 14.36 15.93
C HIS A 9 -13.46 13.36 15.33
N LYS A 10 -14.62 13.86 14.89
CA LYS A 10 -15.66 13.03 14.26
C LYS A 10 -15.24 12.43 12.91
N SER A 11 -14.26 13.04 12.22
CA SER A 11 -13.68 12.51 10.98
C SER A 11 -12.92 11.20 11.20
N LEU A 12 -12.58 10.87 12.44
CA LEU A 12 -11.98 9.59 12.84
C LEU A 12 -13.01 8.56 13.33
N ASN A 13 -14.31 8.79 13.11
CA ASN A 13 -15.29 7.73 13.34
C ASN A 13 -14.97 6.53 12.46
N HIS A 14 -14.95 5.33 13.07
CA HIS A 14 -14.65 4.07 12.38
C HIS A 14 -13.25 3.97 11.76
N PHE A 15 -12.31 4.83 12.13
CA PHE A 15 -10.92 4.77 11.66
C PHE A 15 -10.31 3.36 11.79
N ASP A 16 -10.49 2.70 12.93
CA ASP A 16 -9.91 1.37 13.19
C ASP A 16 -10.54 0.24 12.35
N ASN A 17 -11.56 0.53 11.52
CA ASN A 17 -12.04 -0.42 10.50
C ASN A 17 -10.99 -0.63 9.40
N PHE A 18 -10.14 0.36 9.17
CA PHE A 18 -8.96 0.27 8.34
C PHE A 18 -7.76 0.03 9.25
N TYR A 19 -7.59 -1.26 9.58
CA TYR A 19 -6.58 -1.79 10.46
C TYR A 19 -6.75 -1.37 11.93
N GLY A 20 -7.06 -2.36 12.78
CA GLY A 20 -7.45 -2.13 14.17
C GLY A 20 -6.37 -1.45 15.03
N ALA A 21 -6.74 -1.12 16.27
CA ALA A 21 -5.88 -0.42 17.25
C ALA A 21 -4.48 -1.04 17.48
N ASP A 22 -4.31 -2.34 17.17
CA ASP A 22 -3.05 -3.09 17.32
C ASP A 22 -2.46 -3.54 15.97
N ASN A 23 -2.97 -2.99 14.87
CA ASN A 23 -2.54 -3.32 13.51
C ASN A 23 -2.41 -2.07 12.64
N PHE A 24 -2.05 -0.93 13.24
CA PHE A 24 -2.08 0.38 12.56
C PHE A 24 -1.39 0.40 11.19
N ASP A 25 -0.37 -0.42 10.99
CA ASP A 25 0.43 -0.54 9.78
C ASP A 25 0.00 -1.69 8.84
N ALA A 26 -1.05 -2.43 9.18
CA ALA A 26 -1.55 -3.63 8.49
C ALA A 26 -0.67 -4.89 8.58
N SER A 27 0.32 -4.94 9.48
CA SER A 27 1.27 -6.06 9.60
C SER A 27 0.65 -7.44 9.89
N VAL A 28 -0.54 -7.51 10.51
CA VAL A 28 -1.19 -8.76 10.97
C VAL A 28 -2.10 -9.41 9.91
N HIS A 29 -2.26 -8.83 8.72
CA HIS A 29 -3.19 -9.38 7.71
C HIS A 29 -2.67 -10.66 7.05
N ILE A 30 -3.53 -11.68 7.06
CA ILE A 30 -3.27 -13.03 6.56
C ILE A 30 -3.51 -13.05 5.04
N ASN A 31 -2.47 -13.39 4.29
CA ASN A 31 -2.54 -13.51 2.83
C ASN A 31 -3.35 -14.74 2.42
N GLN A 32 -4.52 -14.52 1.82
CA GLN A 32 -5.14 -15.55 0.99
C GLN A 32 -4.68 -15.34 -0.45
N VAL A 33 -3.72 -16.16 -0.87
CA VAL A 33 -3.27 -16.17 -2.27
C VAL A 33 -4.35 -16.83 -3.11
N VAL A 34 -4.90 -16.09 -4.06
CA VAL A 34 -5.92 -16.61 -4.97
C VAL A 34 -5.23 -17.24 -6.18
N GLU A 35 -5.56 -18.50 -6.48
CA GLU A 35 -5.10 -19.15 -7.71
C GLU A 35 -5.65 -18.39 -8.92
N GLN A 36 -4.75 -17.90 -9.77
CA GLN A 36 -5.11 -17.22 -10.99
C GLN A 36 -5.23 -18.20 -12.15
N LYS A 37 -6.20 -17.95 -13.05
CA LYS A 37 -6.34 -18.72 -14.31
C LYS A 37 -5.15 -18.50 -15.26
N GLU A 38 -4.55 -17.32 -15.21
CA GLU A 38 -3.34 -16.96 -15.96
C GLU A 38 -2.26 -16.49 -14.97
N VAL A 39 -1.04 -16.99 -15.13
CA VAL A 39 0.08 -16.60 -14.27
C VAL A 39 0.50 -15.17 -14.58
N VAL A 40 0.33 -14.25 -13.64
CA VAL A 40 0.90 -12.91 -13.74
C VAL A 40 2.42 -12.99 -13.59
N VAL A 41 3.15 -12.44 -14.55
CA VAL A 41 4.63 -12.40 -14.57
C VAL A 41 5.15 -10.97 -14.67
N CYS A 42 6.38 -10.74 -14.23
CA CYS A 42 7.02 -9.45 -14.39
C CYS A 42 7.42 -9.21 -15.85
N HIS A 43 7.25 -7.96 -16.33
CA HIS A 43 7.73 -7.52 -17.63
C HIS A 43 8.74 -6.37 -17.46
N THR A 44 9.76 -6.34 -18.32
CA THR A 44 10.75 -5.25 -18.31
C THR A 44 10.11 -3.94 -18.81
N GLN A 45 10.41 -2.85 -18.11
CA GLN A 45 10.00 -1.49 -18.47
C GLN A 45 11.14 -0.53 -18.13
N ALA A 46 11.23 0.60 -18.84
CA ALA A 46 12.14 1.68 -18.45
C ALA A 46 11.83 2.15 -17.02
N ILE A 47 12.86 2.23 -16.17
CA ILE A 47 12.70 2.58 -14.76
C ILE A 47 12.09 3.97 -14.59
N GLU A 48 12.40 4.91 -15.48
CA GLU A 48 11.80 6.24 -15.47
C GLU A 48 10.27 6.20 -15.62
N ILE A 49 9.74 5.30 -16.47
CA ILE A 49 8.29 5.13 -16.65
C ILE A 49 7.65 4.57 -15.37
N ILE A 50 8.34 3.66 -14.67
CA ILE A 50 7.87 3.16 -13.37
C ILE A 50 7.87 4.28 -12.33
N GLN A 51 8.95 5.07 -12.27
CA GLN A 51 9.08 6.21 -11.34
C GLN A 51 8.00 7.27 -11.57
N GLN A 52 7.72 7.64 -12.82
CA GLN A 52 6.65 8.58 -13.17
C GLN A 52 5.30 8.10 -12.63
N ARG A 53 4.96 6.82 -12.85
CA ARG A 53 3.70 6.22 -12.34
C ARG A 53 3.63 6.27 -10.82
N LEU A 54 4.72 5.91 -10.13
CA LEU A 54 4.77 5.95 -8.66
C LEU A 54 4.64 7.37 -8.11
N VAL A 55 5.26 8.37 -8.75
CA VAL A 55 5.11 9.79 -8.36
C VAL A 55 3.67 10.26 -8.55
N VAL A 56 2.97 9.84 -9.60
CA VAL A 56 1.54 10.13 -9.76
C VAL A 56 0.71 9.58 -8.60
N LEU A 57 0.99 8.34 -8.15
CA LEU A 57 0.30 7.76 -6.99
C LEU A 57 0.61 8.52 -5.69
N GLN A 58 1.85 9.00 -5.52
CA GLN A 58 2.25 9.82 -4.37
C GLN A 58 1.49 11.15 -4.33
N GLU A 59 1.42 11.86 -5.47
CA GLU A 59 0.67 13.12 -5.54
C GLU A 59 -0.85 12.90 -5.42
N MET A 60 -1.37 11.78 -5.93
CA MET A 60 -2.77 11.42 -5.74
C MET A 60 -3.10 11.16 -4.27
N ALA A 61 -2.23 10.49 -3.52
CA ALA A 61 -2.41 10.30 -2.08
C ALA A 61 -2.43 11.65 -1.33
N LYS A 62 -1.52 12.58 -1.68
CA LYS A 62 -1.54 13.95 -1.13
C LYS A 62 -2.84 14.67 -1.46
N ARG A 63 -3.29 14.58 -2.72
CA ARG A 63 -4.54 15.18 -3.19
C ARG A 63 -5.74 14.66 -2.39
N ILE A 64 -5.88 13.34 -2.25
CA ILE A 64 -6.95 12.71 -1.47
C ILE A 64 -6.97 13.24 -0.04
N ILE A 65 -5.82 13.20 0.66
CA ILE A 65 -5.74 13.60 2.07
C ILE A 65 -6.02 15.10 2.23
N THR A 66 -5.42 15.94 1.40
CA THR A 66 -5.50 17.41 1.55
C THR A 66 -6.84 18.00 1.08
N GLU A 67 -7.51 17.38 0.12
CA GLU A 67 -8.83 17.83 -0.36
C GLU A 67 -10.00 17.23 0.43
N GLN A 68 -9.88 16.04 1.01
CA GLN A 68 -11.00 15.30 1.63
C GLN A 68 -10.97 15.23 3.16
N VAL A 69 -9.87 15.61 3.81
CA VAL A 69 -9.77 15.62 5.27
C VAL A 69 -9.51 17.05 5.75
N CYS A 70 -10.44 17.59 6.54
CA CYS A 70 -10.35 19.00 6.98
C CYS A 70 -9.40 19.20 8.16
N GLU A 71 -9.37 18.28 9.12
CA GLU A 71 -8.56 18.40 10.32
C GLU A 71 -7.12 17.95 10.06
N VAL A 72 -6.14 18.80 10.38
CA VAL A 72 -4.71 18.52 10.15
C VAL A 72 -4.20 17.37 11.00
N GLU A 73 -4.78 17.15 12.18
CA GLU A 73 -4.52 16.00 13.04
C GLU A 73 -4.97 14.71 12.35
N THR A 74 -6.18 14.70 11.77
CA THR A 74 -6.71 13.56 11.02
C THR A 74 -5.91 13.31 9.74
N GLN A 75 -5.53 14.37 9.01
CA GLN A 75 -4.62 14.26 7.85
C GLN A 75 -3.30 13.57 8.25
N THR A 76 -2.73 13.99 9.38
CA THR A 76 -1.49 13.43 9.91
C THR A 76 -1.66 11.95 10.24
N ILE A 77 -2.71 11.58 10.98
CA ILE A 77 -2.97 10.19 11.39
C ILE A 77 -3.17 9.29 10.15
N VAL A 78 -4.02 9.71 9.19
CA VAL A 78 -4.27 8.97 7.95
C VAL A 78 -2.97 8.81 7.14
N PHE A 79 -2.19 9.88 6.99
CA PHE A 79 -0.94 9.83 6.24
C PHE A 79 0.09 8.90 6.91
N GLN A 80 0.19 8.91 8.24
CA GLN A 80 1.09 8.00 8.95
C GLN A 80 0.67 6.53 8.79
N GLN A 81 -0.63 6.23 8.81
CA GLN A 81 -1.12 4.88 8.53
C GLN A 81 -0.75 4.43 7.10
N PHE A 82 -1.03 5.29 6.10
CA PHE A 82 -0.67 5.02 4.71
C PHE A 82 0.84 4.79 4.55
N HIS A 83 1.67 5.66 5.12
CA HIS A 83 3.13 5.54 5.07
C HIS A 83 3.63 4.25 5.76
N ALA A 84 3.09 3.91 6.93
CA ALA A 84 3.46 2.69 7.66
C ALA A 84 3.13 1.43 6.86
N SER A 85 2.02 1.40 6.11
CA SER A 85 1.63 0.25 5.29
C SER A 85 2.67 -0.12 4.21
N PHE A 86 3.37 0.87 3.63
CA PHE A 86 4.45 0.60 2.66
C PHE A 86 5.70 0.01 3.30
N ASN A 87 5.95 0.26 4.59
CA ASN A 87 7.06 -0.37 5.28
C ASN A 87 6.91 -1.90 5.33
N ASN A 88 5.67 -2.39 5.43
CA ASN A 88 5.40 -3.83 5.37
C ASN A 88 5.66 -4.41 3.98
N PHE A 89 5.29 -3.68 2.92
CA PHE A 89 5.63 -4.10 1.57
C PHE A 89 7.15 -4.12 1.31
N ASP A 90 7.92 -3.21 1.92
CA ASP A 90 9.39 -3.27 1.88
C ASP A 90 9.94 -4.55 2.55
N HIS A 91 9.33 -5.03 3.63
CA HIS A 91 9.68 -6.33 4.23
C HIS A 91 9.36 -7.50 3.30
N ASP A 92 8.22 -7.43 2.60
CA ASP A 92 7.81 -8.44 1.62
C ASP A 92 8.80 -8.51 0.46
N LEU A 93 9.15 -7.36 -0.14
CA LEU A 93 10.11 -7.26 -1.25
C LEU A 93 11.46 -7.89 -0.90
N ARG A 94 11.88 -7.77 0.37
CA ARG A 94 13.11 -8.35 0.91
C ARG A 94 12.96 -9.82 1.33
N ARG A 95 11.75 -10.39 1.26
CA ARG A 95 11.39 -11.76 1.68
C ARG A 95 11.70 -12.03 3.16
N ILE A 96 11.54 -11.03 4.03
CA ILE A 96 11.83 -11.15 5.47
C ILE A 96 10.58 -11.16 6.36
N SER A 97 9.42 -10.78 5.84
CA SER A 97 8.14 -10.80 6.57
C SER A 97 7.56 -12.22 6.74
N GLY A 98 7.97 -13.16 5.88
CA GLY A 98 7.30 -14.46 5.73
C GLY A 98 6.05 -14.40 4.84
N HIS A 99 5.66 -13.22 4.36
CA HIS A 99 4.56 -13.04 3.42
C HIS A 99 5.03 -13.19 1.96
N GLN A 100 4.07 -13.45 1.06
CA GLN A 100 4.35 -13.43 -0.37
C GLN A 100 4.28 -12.01 -0.90
N VAL A 101 5.18 -11.67 -1.84
CA VAL A 101 5.17 -10.39 -2.54
C VAL A 101 4.02 -10.36 -3.53
N GLY A 102 3.02 -9.54 -3.27
CA GLY A 102 1.83 -9.42 -4.11
C GLY A 102 1.04 -8.15 -3.85
N TYR A 103 -0.12 -8.05 -4.48
CA TYR A 103 -1.07 -6.98 -4.28
C TYR A 103 -2.51 -7.52 -4.33
N ASP A 104 -3.44 -6.86 -3.64
CA ASP A 104 -4.86 -7.22 -3.70
C ASP A 104 -5.45 -6.73 -5.03
N SER A 105 -5.78 -7.68 -5.90
CA SER A 105 -6.28 -7.36 -7.24
C SER A 105 -7.65 -6.69 -7.25
N ARG A 106 -8.53 -6.99 -6.29
CA ARG A 106 -9.85 -6.36 -6.23
C ARG A 106 -9.75 -4.90 -5.82
N ILE A 107 -8.92 -4.61 -4.83
CA ILE A 107 -8.70 -3.24 -4.37
C ILE A 107 -7.94 -2.44 -5.42
N ALA A 108 -6.91 -3.01 -6.03
CA ALA A 108 -6.15 -2.33 -7.09
C ALA A 108 -7.01 -1.93 -8.30
N ASN A 109 -8.07 -2.69 -8.60
CA ASN A 109 -8.98 -2.39 -9.70
C ASN A 109 -9.81 -1.12 -9.50
N HIS A 110 -9.94 -0.60 -8.26
CA HIS A 110 -10.61 0.68 -8.00
C HIS A 110 -9.79 1.90 -8.40
N PHE A 111 -8.58 1.73 -8.93
CA PHE A 111 -7.70 2.85 -9.26
C PHE A 111 -8.38 3.89 -10.18
N SER A 112 -9.13 3.43 -11.19
CA SER A 112 -9.88 4.32 -12.09
C SER A 112 -11.05 5.05 -11.42
N ASP A 113 -11.55 4.52 -10.30
CA ASP A 113 -12.76 5.02 -9.63
C ASP A 113 -12.45 6.17 -8.66
N ILE A 114 -11.16 6.42 -8.37
CA ILE A 114 -10.68 7.49 -7.48
C ILE A 114 -11.06 8.88 -8.01
N VAL A 115 -11.01 9.05 -9.33
CA VAL A 115 -11.27 10.34 -10.00
C VAL A 115 -12.49 10.19 -10.89
N GLY A 116 -13.50 11.04 -10.66
CA GLY A 116 -14.71 11.10 -11.46
C GLY A 116 -14.44 11.58 -12.89
N HIS A 117 -15.45 11.42 -13.76
CA HIS A 117 -15.39 11.87 -15.15
C HIS A 117 -15.16 13.38 -15.32
N ASP A 118 -15.47 14.17 -14.28
CA ASP A 118 -15.26 15.62 -14.22
C ASP A 118 -13.88 16.02 -13.66
N GLY A 119 -13.04 15.05 -13.31
CA GLY A 119 -11.71 15.27 -12.74
C GLY A 119 -11.70 15.54 -11.23
N SER A 120 -12.86 15.55 -10.59
CA SER A 120 -12.98 15.66 -9.13
C SER A 120 -12.69 14.31 -8.44
N LEU A 121 -12.32 14.36 -7.16
CA LEU A 121 -12.20 13.13 -6.37
C LEU A 121 -13.59 12.54 -6.13
N SER A 122 -13.70 11.22 -6.34
CA SER A 122 -14.92 10.47 -6.08
C SER A 122 -15.21 10.45 -4.57
N SER A 123 -16.48 10.66 -4.21
CA SER A 123 -17.00 10.47 -2.84
C SER A 123 -17.70 9.13 -2.65
N HIS A 124 -17.57 8.20 -3.60
CA HIS A 124 -18.22 6.90 -3.56
C HIS A 124 -17.51 5.97 -2.57
N ASP A 125 -18.28 5.29 -1.73
CA ASP A 125 -17.77 4.18 -0.94
C ASP A 125 -17.53 2.98 -1.86
N PHE A 126 -16.28 2.51 -1.95
CA PHE A 126 -15.89 1.37 -2.78
C PHE A 126 -16.28 0.02 -2.17
N GLY A 127 -16.90 0.00 -0.98
CA GLY A 127 -17.54 -1.18 -0.40
C GLY A 127 -16.58 -2.17 0.25
N PHE A 128 -15.41 -1.72 0.70
CA PHE A 128 -14.43 -2.54 1.42
C PHE A 128 -13.95 -1.89 2.71
N SER A 129 -13.36 -2.70 3.58
CA SER A 129 -12.76 -2.32 4.86
C SER A 129 -11.32 -2.83 4.94
N GLY A 130 -10.59 -2.48 6.01
CA GLY A 130 -9.24 -3.01 6.25
C GLY A 130 -9.19 -4.55 6.33
N ARG A 131 -10.30 -5.22 6.67
CA ARG A 131 -10.36 -6.69 6.73
C ARG A 131 -10.33 -7.36 5.36
N ASP A 132 -10.75 -6.64 4.33
CA ASP A 132 -10.80 -7.15 2.96
C ASP A 132 -9.43 -7.07 2.26
N VAL A 133 -8.51 -6.27 2.82
CA VAL A 133 -7.18 -6.05 2.22
C VAL A 133 -6.34 -7.31 2.29
N GLY A 134 -5.90 -7.78 1.11
CA GLY A 134 -5.07 -8.98 0.96
C GLY A 134 -5.88 -10.28 0.84
N SER A 135 -7.21 -10.19 0.81
CA SER A 135 -8.09 -11.34 0.59
C SER A 135 -8.05 -11.85 -0.86
N HIS A 136 -7.63 -11.00 -1.80
CA HIS A 136 -7.48 -11.32 -3.22
C HIS A 136 -6.06 -11.05 -3.71
N THR A 137 -5.07 -11.44 -2.89
CA THR A 137 -3.66 -11.25 -3.19
C THR A 137 -3.24 -12.07 -4.40
N VAL A 138 -2.72 -11.35 -5.39
CA VAL A 138 -2.09 -11.87 -6.59
C VAL A 138 -0.58 -11.81 -6.41
N VAL A 139 0.08 -12.92 -6.71
CA VAL A 139 1.53 -13.05 -6.57
C VAL A 139 2.15 -13.08 -7.96
N VAL A 140 3.07 -12.15 -8.20
CA VAL A 140 3.75 -12.04 -9.49
C VAL A 140 4.82 -13.13 -9.56
N GLY A 141 4.57 -14.13 -10.40
CA GLY A 141 5.48 -15.23 -10.67
C GLY A 141 6.60 -14.88 -11.67
N GLY A 142 7.32 -15.91 -12.08
CA GLY A 142 8.46 -15.81 -13.00
C GLY A 142 9.82 -15.85 -12.30
N HIS A 143 10.89 -15.52 -13.03
CA HIS A 143 12.28 -15.58 -12.55
C HIS A 143 12.78 -14.26 -11.97
N ASN A 144 11.94 -13.54 -11.22
CA ASN A 144 12.30 -12.27 -10.55
C ASN A 144 13.03 -12.46 -9.21
N TRP A 145 13.14 -13.70 -8.72
CA TRP A 145 13.85 -14.05 -7.50
C TRP A 145 14.74 -15.28 -7.71
N ASP A 146 15.95 -15.23 -7.14
CA ASP A 146 16.94 -16.32 -7.13
C ASP A 146 17.35 -16.58 -5.68
N ASP A 147 16.96 -17.72 -5.13
CA ASP A 147 17.20 -18.07 -3.72
C ASP A 147 18.68 -18.08 -3.33
N SER A 148 19.59 -18.27 -4.29
CA SER A 148 21.04 -18.29 -4.04
C SER A 148 21.70 -16.91 -4.06
N ARG A 149 21.12 -15.92 -4.77
CA ARG A 149 21.74 -14.60 -5.00
C ARG A 149 20.90 -13.41 -4.53
N SER A 150 19.57 -13.48 -4.68
CA SER A 150 18.66 -12.39 -4.35
C SER A 150 18.74 -11.95 -2.89
N PRO A 151 18.79 -12.84 -1.87
CA PRO A 151 18.87 -12.40 -0.47
C PRO A 151 20.01 -11.41 -0.20
N ARG A 152 21.21 -11.71 -0.70
CA ARG A 152 22.38 -10.83 -0.54
C ARG A 152 22.27 -9.55 -1.37
N SER A 153 21.93 -9.68 -2.66
CA SER A 153 21.90 -8.53 -3.58
C SER A 153 20.79 -7.53 -3.24
N VAL A 154 19.61 -8.02 -2.82
CA VAL A 154 18.51 -7.19 -2.34
C VAL A 154 18.88 -6.50 -1.03
N GLY A 155 19.55 -7.19 -0.11
CA GLY A 155 20.06 -6.57 1.12
C GLY A 155 21.04 -5.42 0.87
N LEU A 156 21.95 -5.58 -0.11
CA LEU A 156 22.87 -4.51 -0.53
C LEU A 156 22.10 -3.32 -1.16
N ALA A 157 21.13 -3.60 -2.03
CA ALA A 157 20.30 -2.56 -2.65
C ALA A 157 19.50 -1.77 -1.60
N TYR A 158 18.90 -2.47 -0.62
CA TYR A 158 18.21 -1.84 0.50
C TYR A 158 19.13 -0.93 1.31
N SER A 159 20.32 -1.41 1.67
CA SER A 159 21.30 -0.61 2.41
C SER A 159 21.68 0.67 1.66
N ALA A 160 21.99 0.56 0.37
CA ALA A 160 22.32 1.71 -0.47
C ALA A 160 21.16 2.72 -0.57
N ALA A 161 19.92 2.23 -0.73
CA ALA A 161 18.74 3.09 -0.75
C ALA A 161 18.54 3.82 0.59
N ARG A 162 18.69 3.14 1.72
CA ARG A 162 18.59 3.76 3.05
C ARG A 162 19.68 4.80 3.27
N SER A 163 20.91 4.54 2.83
CA SER A 163 22.00 5.51 2.90
C SER A 163 21.68 6.78 2.10
N ALA A 164 21.12 6.64 0.89
CA ALA A 164 20.73 7.78 0.05
C ALA A 164 19.55 8.59 0.63
N ILE A 165 18.67 7.98 1.41
CA ILE A 165 17.59 8.69 2.12
C ILE A 165 18.14 9.51 3.29
N SER A 166 19.19 9.01 3.96
CA SER A 166 19.78 9.65 5.13
C SER A 166 20.90 10.65 4.83
N SER A 167 21.37 10.70 3.58
CA SER A 167 22.43 11.61 3.09
C SER A 167 21.87 12.96 2.72
#